data_AF-A0A0C6ECL4-F1
#
_entry.id   AF-A0A0C6ECL4-F1
#
_cell.length_a   1.000
_cell.length_b   1.000
_cell.length_c   1.000
_cell.angle_alpha   90.00
_cell.angle_beta   90.00
_cell.angle_gamma   90.00
#
_symmetry.space_group_name_H-M   'P 1'
#
loop_
_entity.id
_entity.type
_entity.pdbx_description
1 polymer ?
#
loop_
_entity_poly.entity_id
_entity_poly.type
_entity_poly.pdbx_seq_one_letter_code
_entity_poly.pdbx_strand_id
1 'polypeptide(L)' 'MPLLVERKLFKIGEGGFAVTLPKAWINYHRLKPGDTVEVVVDGDLIIRVKVKPEEKLI' A
#
# COMPACT_ATOMS: atom_id res chain seq x y z
N MET A 1 16.15 10.76 -0.05
CA MET A 1 15.60 11.12 -1.38
C MET A 1 14.31 10.32 -1.57
N PRO A 2 13.15 10.96 -1.78
CA PRO A 2 11.90 10.23 -2.00
C PRO A 2 11.98 9.47 -3.33
N LEU A 3 11.51 8.22 -3.34
CA LEU A 3 11.36 7.46 -4.58
C LEU A 3 9.97 7.77 -5.16
N LEU A 4 9.93 8.59 -6.21
CA LEU A 4 8.69 8.97 -6.89
C LEU A 4 8.42 8.03 -8.06
N VAL A 5 7.22 7.44 -8.07
CA VAL A 5 6.77 6.54 -9.14
C VAL A 5 5.32 6.87 -9.45
N GLU A 6 5.04 7.18 -10.71
CA GLU A 6 3.66 7.37 -11.18
C GLU A 6 3.01 6.03 -11.53
N ARG A 7 1.73 5.88 -11.17
CA ARG A 7 0.94 4.69 -11.46
C ARG A 7 -0.46 5.10 -11.88
N LYS A 8 -0.97 4.44 -12.91
CA LYS A 8 -2.33 4.67 -13.40
C LYS A 8 -3.31 3.86 -12.55
N LEU A 9 -4.42 4.51 -12.19
CA LEU A 9 -5.59 3.84 -11.63
C LEU A 9 -6.31 3.03 -12.71
N PHE A 10 -6.78 1.86 -12.35
CA PHE A 10 -7.64 1.05 -13.21
C PHE A 10 -8.91 0.65 -12.46
N LYS A 11 -10.02 0.63 -13.18
CA LYS A 11 -11.33 0.32 -12.62
C LYS A 11 -11.40 -1.16 -12.24
N ILE A 12 -11.91 -1.45 -11.05
CA ILE A 12 -12.22 -2.82 -10.60
C ILE A 12 -13.71 -2.88 -10.24
N GLY A 13 -14.46 -3.69 -11.00
CA GLY A 13 -15.90 -3.85 -10.80
C GLY A 13 -16.65 -2.52 -10.87
N GLU A 14 -17.68 -2.39 -10.04
CA GLU A 14 -18.50 -1.17 -9.95
C GLU A 14 -18.07 -0.25 -8.80
N GLY A 15 -17.41 -0.81 -7.78
CA GLY A 15 -17.20 -0.13 -6.49
C GLY A 15 -15.90 0.65 -6.34
N GLY A 16 -14.96 0.59 -7.30
CA GLY A 16 -13.73 1.35 -7.12
C GLY A 16 -12.65 1.20 -8.18
N PHE A 17 -11.49 1.76 -7.83
CA PHE A 17 -10.26 1.72 -8.61
C PHE A 17 -9.16 1.07 -7.78
N ALA A 18 -8.20 0.47 -8.47
CA ALA A 18 -6.96 -0.01 -7.87
C ALA A 18 -5.75 0.69 -8.47
N VAL A 19 -4.70 0.76 -7.66
CA VAL A 19 -3.34 1.14 -8.07
C VAL A 19 -2.41 -0.04 -7.81
N THR A 20 -1.45 -0.27 -8.70
CA THR A 20 -0.44 -1.31 -8.48
C THR A 20 0.71 -0.75 -7.64
N LEU A 21 1.15 -1.54 -6.65
CA LEU A 21 2.39 -1.25 -5.93
C LEU A 21 3.56 -1.94 -6.64
N PRO A 22 4.70 -1.26 -6.85
CA PRO A 22 5.94 -1.87 -7.31
C PRO A 22 6.33 -3.11 -6.48
N LYS A 23 6.78 -4.17 -7.16
CA LYS A 23 7.23 -5.42 -6.53
C LYS A 23 8.27 -5.20 -5.44
N ALA A 24 9.17 -4.24 -5.63
CA ALA A 24 10.19 -3.88 -4.64
C ALA A 24 9.57 -3.40 -3.31
N TRP A 25 8.48 -2.64 -3.35
CA TRP A 25 7.80 -2.15 -2.14
C TRP A 25 7.05 -3.27 -1.43
N ILE A 26 6.39 -4.14 -2.19
CA ILE A 26 5.75 -5.36 -1.66
C ILE A 26 6.77 -6.23 -0.92
N ASN A 27 7.93 -6.48 -1.53
CA ASN A 27 9.01 -7.25 -0.94
C ASN A 27 9.59 -6.58 0.32
N TYR A 28 9.86 -5.28 0.25
CA TYR A 28 10.43 -4.51 1.36
C TYR A 28 9.50 -4.53 2.59
N HIS A 29 8.20 -4.33 2.37
CA HIS A 29 7.20 -4.35 3.44
C HIS A 29 6.68 -5.76 3.77
N ARG A 30 7.23 -6.81 3.15
CA ARG A 30 6.82 -8.21 3.34
C ARG A 30 5.30 -8.44 3.19
N LEU A 31 4.67 -7.65 2.33
CA LEU A 31 3.25 -7.77 2.04
C LEU A 31 3.00 -8.98 1.14
N LYS A 32 1.86 -9.64 1.32
CA LYS A 32 1.37 -10.70 0.44
C LYS A 32 -0.07 -10.42 0.00
N PRO A 33 -0.53 -11.07 -1.09
CA PRO A 33 -1.93 -10.99 -1.48
C PRO A 33 -2.85 -11.37 -0.31
N GLY A 34 -3.87 -10.55 -0.07
CA GLY A 34 -4.81 -10.70 1.05
C GLY A 34 -4.43 -9.95 2.32
N ASP A 35 -3.22 -9.38 2.43
CA ASP A 35 -2.90 -8.50 3.54
C ASP A 35 -3.66 -7.17 3.46
N THR A 36 -4.06 -6.65 4.62
CA THR A 36 -4.78 -5.37 4.74
C THR A 36 -3.81 -4.23 5.02
N VAL A 37 -3.99 -3.12 4.30
CA VAL A 37 -3.32 -1.83 4.52
C VAL A 37 -4.34 -0.75 4.87
N GLU A 38 -3.88 0.34 5.46
CA GLU A 38 -4.71 1.54 5.66
C GLU A 38 -4.59 2.46 4.45
N VAL A 39 -5.72 2.99 4.00
CA VAL A 39 -5.79 4.06 2.99
C VAL A 39 -6.33 5.29 3.70
N VAL A 40 -5.50 6.31 3.85
CA VAL A 40 -5.81 7.54 4.61
C VAL A 40 -5.96 8.69 3.62
N VAL A 41 -7.01 9.48 3.78
CA VAL A 41 -7.26 10.71 3.02
C VAL A 41 -7.29 11.88 3.99
N ASP A 42 -6.24 12.69 3.97
CA ASP A 42 -6.14 13.90 4.79
C ASP A 42 -5.23 14.92 4.06
N GLY A 43 -5.83 15.63 3.10
CA GLY A 43 -5.11 16.42 2.09
C GLY A 43 -4.41 15.56 1.05
N ASP A 44 -3.58 14.62 1.50
CA ASP A 44 -2.91 13.60 0.69
C ASP A 44 -3.62 12.24 0.78
N LEU A 45 -3.45 11.42 -0.26
CA LEU A 45 -3.84 10.01 -0.29
C LEU A 45 -2.63 9.15 0.08
N ILE A 46 -2.65 8.53 1.25
CA ILE A 46 -1.52 7.75 1.78
C ILE A 46 -1.92 6.28 1.97
N ILE A 47 -1.09 5.36 1.49
CA ILE A 47 -1.19 3.93 1.80
C ILE A 47 -0.19 3.63 2.92
N ARG A 48 -0.68 3.13 4.05
CA ARG A 48 0.15 2.79 5.23
C ARG A 48 0.07 1.30 5.53
N VAL A 49 1.23 0.67 5.68
CA VAL A 49 1.34 -0.71 6.15
C VAL A 49 1.21 -0.72 7.68
N LYS A 50 0.25 -1.48 8.22
CA LYS A 50 0.19 -1.73 9.66
C LYS A 50 1.32 -2.69 10.04
N VAL A 51 2.29 -2.20 10.81
CA VAL A 51 3.20 -3.09 11.53
C VAL A 51 2.39 -3.75 12.64
N LYS A 52 2.28 -5.08 12.62
CA LYS A 52 1.60 -5.79 13.71
C LYS A 52 2.43 -5.58 15.00
N PRO A 53 1.80 -5.34 16.16
CA PRO A 53 2.52 -5.10 17.41
C PRO A 53 3.53 -6.20 17.77
N GLU A 54 3.30 -7.42 17.31
CA GLU A 54 4.12 -8.61 17.61
C GLU A 54 5.51 -8.58 16.96
N GLU A 55 5.75 -7.74 15.94
CA GLU A 55 7.08 -7.59 15.32
C GLU A 55 7.99 -6.58 16.05
N LYS A 56 7.50 -5.90 17.10
CA LYS A 56 8.29 -4.96 17.90
C LYS A 56 8.95 -5.59 19.14
N LEU A 57 8.83 -6.90 19.33
CA LEU A 57 9.47 -7.64 20.43
C LEU A 57 10.74 -8.35 19.92
N ILE A 58 11.79 -7.58 19.62
CA ILE A 58 13.17 -8.08 19.54
C ILE A 58 14.09 -7.01 20.12
#